data_AF-A0A550H6V8-F1
#
_entry.id   AF-A0A550H6V8-F1
#
_cell.length_a   1.000
_cell.length_b   1.000
_cell.length_c   1.000
_cell.angle_alpha   90.00
_cell.angle_beta   90.00
_cell.angle_gamma   90.00
#
_symmetry.space_group_name_H-M   'P 1'
#
loop_
_entity.id
_entity.type
_entity.pdbx_description
1 polymer ?
#
loop_
_entity_poly.entity_id
_entity_poly.type
_entity_poly.pdbx_seq_one_letter_code
_entity_poly.pdbx_strand_id
1 'polypeptide(L)'
;MSEHSNLFLSIGKPIKDEYGRTVGKVASFALTPNGKFDAVYIQFDGGQFSKQPLENLKFEGEKVTFISKIKSQANNLCDQIPLIWRKDQALRDLAEKRKISPDLYQELHKNFDGILAQLKEDAQVLMDEAACEIG
;
A
#
# COMPACT_ATOMS: atom_id res chain seq x y z
N MET A 1 12.76 16.16 -4.97
CA MET A 1 12.86 15.76 -6.38
C MET A 1 12.36 14.34 -6.46
N SER A 2 11.14 14.13 -6.97
CA SER A 2 10.49 12.83 -6.98
C SER A 2 11.02 11.99 -8.14
N GLU A 3 11.83 10.98 -7.81
CA GLU A 3 12.22 9.89 -8.70
C GLU A 3 10.97 9.09 -9.09
N HIS A 4 10.19 9.59 -10.05
CA HIS A 4 9.36 8.71 -10.86
C HIS A 4 10.30 7.98 -11.81
N SER A 5 10.97 6.94 -11.29
CA SER A 5 11.59 5.89 -12.09
C SER A 5 10.67 5.62 -13.28
N ASN A 6 11.16 5.79 -14.50
CA ASN A 6 10.35 5.66 -15.72
C ASN A 6 9.71 4.27 -15.78
N LEU A 7 8.50 4.12 -15.22
CA LEU A 7 7.76 2.86 -15.15
C LEU A 7 7.48 2.32 -16.56
N PHE A 8 7.43 3.22 -17.55
CA PHE A 8 7.35 2.88 -18.97
C PHE A 8 8.51 2.00 -19.46
N LEU A 9 9.72 2.13 -18.88
CA LEU A 9 10.86 1.25 -19.22
C LEU A 9 10.66 -0.19 -18.72
N SER A 10 9.72 -0.38 -17.79
CA SER A 10 9.39 -1.68 -17.24
C SER A 10 8.38 -2.45 -18.11
N ILE A 11 7.79 -1.83 -19.14
CA ILE A 11 6.88 -2.52 -20.09
C ILE A 11 7.64 -3.62 -20.84
N GLY A 12 7.06 -4.82 -20.89
CA GLY A 12 7.66 -6.00 -21.51
C GLY A 12 8.74 -6.67 -20.67
N LYS A 13 9.14 -6.10 -19.52
CA LYS A 13 10.12 -6.73 -18.62
C LYS A 13 9.47 -7.88 -17.85
N PRO A 14 10.23 -8.96 -17.58
CA PRO A 14 9.76 -10.07 -16.77
C PRO A 14 9.57 -9.62 -15.33
N ILE A 15 8.43 -9.97 -14.75
CA ILE A 15 8.10 -9.76 -13.35
C ILE A 15 8.56 -10.98 -12.60
N LYS A 16 9.38 -10.77 -11.56
CA LYS A 16 9.85 -11.82 -10.68
C LYS A 16 9.15 -11.75 -9.35
N ASP A 17 8.82 -12.88 -8.77
CA ASP A 17 8.40 -12.96 -7.38
C ASP A 17 9.61 -12.73 -6.44
N GLU A 18 9.35 -12.56 -5.14
CA GLU A 18 10.32 -12.42 -4.06
C GLU A 18 11.30 -13.60 -3.99
N TYR A 19 10.89 -14.77 -4.46
CA TYR A 19 11.71 -15.99 -4.59
C TYR A 19 12.49 -16.08 -5.92
N GLY A 20 12.47 -15.02 -6.74
CA GLY A 20 13.20 -14.93 -8.00
C GLY A 20 12.58 -15.70 -9.18
N ARG A 21 11.40 -16.31 -8.99
CA ARG A 21 10.64 -17.00 -10.04
C ARG A 21 9.98 -15.99 -10.97
N THR A 22 10.07 -16.20 -12.27
CA THR A 22 9.34 -15.35 -13.24
C THR A 22 7.86 -15.71 -13.19
N VAL A 23 7.01 -14.71 -12.95
CA VAL A 23 5.55 -14.86 -12.84
C VAL A 23 4.87 -14.49 -14.16
N GLY A 24 5.47 -13.58 -14.91
CA GLY A 24 4.93 -13.08 -16.16
C GLY A 24 5.70 -11.86 -16.65
N LYS A 25 5.04 -11.03 -17.45
CA LYS A 25 5.60 -9.79 -18.02
C LYS A 25 4.65 -8.63 -17.85
N VAL A 26 5.20 -7.42 -17.73
CA VAL A 26 4.39 -6.19 -17.73
C VAL A 26 3.81 -5.98 -19.13
N ALA A 27 2.48 -5.95 -19.24
CA ALA A 27 1.79 -5.71 -20.50
C ALA A 27 1.49 -4.23 -20.73
N SER A 28 0.88 -3.57 -19.74
CA SER A 28 0.50 -2.16 -19.83
C SER A 28 0.24 -1.57 -18.44
N PHE A 29 0.10 -0.26 -18.36
CA PHE A 29 -0.25 0.44 -17.12
C PHE A 29 -1.64 1.09 -17.22
N ALA A 30 -2.36 1.08 -16.11
CA ALA A 30 -3.58 1.87 -15.93
C ALA A 30 -3.23 3.20 -15.28
N LEU A 31 -3.71 4.28 -15.90
CA LEU A 31 -3.55 5.65 -15.41
C LEU A 31 -4.90 6.15 -14.88
N THR A 32 -4.85 6.87 -13.76
CA THR A 32 -5.96 7.70 -13.31
C THR A 32 -6.19 8.87 -14.28
N PRO A 33 -7.39 9.47 -14.32
CA PRO A 33 -7.66 10.67 -15.11
C PRO A 33 -6.71 11.85 -14.80
N ASN A 34 -6.12 11.86 -13.60
CA ASN A 34 -5.11 12.83 -13.18
C ASN A 34 -3.69 12.49 -13.65
N GLY A 35 -3.50 11.46 -14.48
CA GLY A 35 -2.20 11.08 -15.03
C GLY A 35 -1.28 10.32 -14.08
N LYS A 36 -1.77 9.87 -12.92
CA LYS A 36 -1.01 9.02 -11.99
C LYS A 36 -1.23 7.54 -12.28
N PHE A 37 -0.18 6.74 -12.17
CA PHE A 37 -0.25 5.28 -12.25
C PHE A 37 -1.07 4.71 -11.09
N ASP A 38 -2.14 3.98 -11.42
CA ASP A 38 -3.04 3.31 -10.47
C ASP A 38 -2.73 1.81 -10.36
N ALA A 39 -2.51 1.18 -11.52
CA ALA A 39 -2.35 -0.27 -11.60
C ALA A 39 -1.51 -0.66 -12.82
N VAL A 40 -1.11 -1.93 -12.86
CA VAL A 40 -0.44 -2.54 -14.01
C VAL A 40 -1.23 -3.76 -14.48
N TYR A 41 -1.19 -4.03 -15.77
CA TYR A 41 -1.64 -5.27 -16.36
C TYR A 41 -0.45 -6.20 -16.55
N ILE A 42 -0.54 -7.38 -15.96
CA ILE A 42 0.47 -8.43 -16.04
C ILE A 42 -0.04 -9.51 -16.98
N GLN A 43 0.77 -9.88 -17.95
CA GLN A 43 0.59 -11.10 -18.74
C GLN A 43 1.31 -12.24 -18.03
N PHE A 44 0.56 -13.20 -17.50
CA PHE A 44 1.14 -14.42 -16.96
C PHE A 44 1.62 -15.33 -18.08
N ASP A 45 2.57 -16.22 -17.78
CA ASP A 45 3.12 -17.16 -18.77
C ASP A 45 2.04 -18.10 -19.37
N GLY A 46 0.88 -18.22 -18.74
CA GLY A 46 -0.30 -18.91 -19.27
C GLY A 46 -1.14 -18.10 -20.28
N GLY A 47 -0.69 -16.91 -20.68
CA GLY A 47 -1.40 -16.02 -21.61
C GLY A 47 -2.57 -15.24 -21.00
N GLN A 48 -2.88 -15.48 -19.72
CA GLN A 48 -3.89 -14.73 -18.99
C GLN A 48 -3.37 -13.36 -18.58
N PHE A 49 -4.24 -12.35 -18.66
CA PHE A 49 -3.95 -11.00 -18.17
C PHE A 49 -4.68 -10.76 -16.86
N SER A 50 -3.99 -10.19 -15.87
CA SER A 50 -4.63 -9.70 -14.65
C SER A 50 -4.19 -8.28 -14.33
N LYS A 51 -5.14 -7.49 -13.82
CA LYS A 51 -4.89 -6.16 -13.29
C LYS A 51 -4.40 -6.28 -11.86
N GLN A 52 -3.22 -5.76 -11.58
CA GLN A 52 -2.64 -5.73 -10.24
C GLN A 52 -2.40 -4.28 -9.80
N PRO A 53 -2.74 -3.93 -8.54
CA PRO A 53 -2.40 -2.64 -7.97
C PRO A 53 -0.88 -2.41 -8.06
N LEU A 54 -0.47 -1.16 -8.28
CA LEU A 54 0.96 -0.83 -8.32
C LEU A 54 1.65 -1.10 -6.99
N GLU A 55 0.90 -1.08 -5.89
CA GLU A 55 1.34 -1.34 -4.51
C GLU A 55 1.89 -2.76 -4.32
N ASN A 56 1.36 -3.72 -5.08
CA ASN A 56 1.81 -5.11 -5.04
C ASN A 56 3.09 -5.34 -5.85
N LEU A 57 3.72 -4.28 -6.37
CA LEU A 57 4.87 -4.36 -7.24
C LEU A 57 5.93 -3.35 -6.85
N LYS A 58 7.16 -3.85 -6.71
CA LYS A 58 8.34 -3.02 -6.56
C LYS A 58 8.97 -2.76 -7.92
N PHE A 59 9.16 -1.49 -8.25
CA PHE A 59 9.87 -1.07 -9.47
C PHE A 59 11.23 -0.48 -9.10
N GLU A 60 12.30 -1.22 -9.37
CA GLU A 60 13.69 -0.78 -9.24
C GLU A 60 14.29 -0.59 -10.64
N GLY A 61 13.93 0.54 -11.26
CA GLY A 61 14.30 0.85 -12.65
C GLY A 61 13.68 -0.14 -13.63
N GLU A 62 14.51 -0.99 -14.24
CA GLU A 62 14.06 -2.03 -15.17
C GLU A 62 13.59 -3.32 -14.48
N LYS A 63 13.93 -3.50 -13.19
CA LYS A 63 13.54 -4.70 -12.44
C LYS A 63 12.17 -4.49 -11.82
N VAL A 64 11.28 -5.46 -12.06
CA VAL A 64 9.95 -5.51 -11.47
C VAL A 64 9.85 -6.74 -10.58
N THR A 65 9.56 -6.50 -9.30
CA THR A 65 9.37 -7.55 -8.31
C THR A 65 7.92 -7.55 -7.85
N PHE A 66 7.26 -8.69 -7.96
CA PHE A 66 5.95 -8.92 -7.35
C PHE A 66 6.16 -9.06 -5.84
N ILE A 67 5.46 -8.23 -5.08
CA ILE A 67 5.37 -8.29 -3.63
C ILE A 67 4.07 -9.04 -3.33
N SER A 68 4.12 -10.03 -2.43
CA SER A 68 2.89 -10.70 -1.99
C SER A 68 1.85 -9.67 -1.53
N LYS A 69 0.59 -9.91 -1.87
CA LYS A 69 -0.54 -9.03 -1.52
C LYS A 69 -0.60 -8.77 -0.01
N ILE A 70 -0.30 -9.80 0.79
CA ILE A 70 -0.22 -9.73 2.25
C ILE A 70 0.86 -8.74 2.69
N LYS A 71 2.03 -8.80 2.05
CA LYS A 71 3.18 -7.94 2.38
C LYS A 71 2.96 -6.49 1.90
N SER A 72 2.29 -6.30 0.77
CA SER A 72 1.83 -4.98 0.32
C SER A 72 0.83 -4.35 1.30
N GLN A 73 -0.17 -5.11 1.72
CA GLN A 73 -1.15 -4.66 2.72
C GLN A 73 -0.49 -4.40 4.08
N ALA A 74 0.46 -5.23 4.51
CA ALA A 74 1.23 -5.01 5.73
C ALA A 74 2.08 -3.73 5.67
N ASN A 75 2.72 -3.43 4.52
CA ASN A 75 3.46 -2.18 4.34
C ASN A 75 2.53 -0.96 4.41
N ASN A 76 1.37 -1.02 3.75
CA ASN A 76 0.36 0.04 3.84
C ASN A 76 -0.08 0.28 5.29
N LEU A 77 -0.32 -0.78 6.06
CA LEU A 77 -0.65 -0.67 7.48
C LEU A 77 0.50 -0.06 8.29
N CYS A 78 1.74 -0.51 8.04
CA CYS A 78 2.95 0.03 8.68
C CYS A 78 3.18 1.51 8.36
N ASP A 79 2.72 2.03 7.22
CA ASP A 79 2.80 3.45 6.90
C ASP A 79 1.63 4.25 7.49
N GLN A 80 0.41 3.70 7.48
CA GLN A 80 -0.79 4.40 7.95
C GLN A 80 -0.85 4.51 9.48
N ILE A 81 -0.48 3.45 10.21
CA ILE A 81 -0.56 3.42 11.68
C ILE A 81 0.30 4.53 12.32
N PRO A 82 1.60 4.71 11.96
CA PRO A 82 2.42 5.78 12.52
C PRO A 82 1.93 7.18 12.12
N LEU A 83 1.36 7.33 10.93
CA LEU A 83 0.82 8.61 10.47
C LEU A 83 -0.41 9.04 11.28
N ILE A 84 -1.31 8.10 11.57
CA ILE A 84 -2.48 8.37 12.41
C ILE A 84 -2.06 8.62 13.85
N TRP A 85 -1.09 7.85 14.36
CA TRP A 85 -0.55 8.08 15.71
C TRP A 85 0.08 9.47 15.84
N ARG A 86 0.86 9.92 14.84
CA ARG A 86 1.39 11.28 14.80
C ARG A 86 0.30 12.35 14.72
N LYS A 87 -0.79 12.09 13.99
CA LYS A 87 -1.95 13.01 13.93
C LYS A 87 -2.64 13.11 15.28
N ASP A 88 -2.83 11.99 15.98
CA ASP A 88 -3.39 11.99 17.34
C ASP A 88 -2.51 12.75 18.33
N GLN A 89 -1.20 12.55 18.25
CA GLN A 89 -0.23 13.27 19.07
C GLN A 89 -0.25 14.78 18.78
N ALA A 90 -0.31 15.19 17.51
CA ALA A 90 -0.45 16.60 17.15
C ALA A 90 -1.78 17.20 17.63
N LEU A 91 -2.86 16.42 17.63
CA LEU A 91 -4.17 16.81 18.15
C LEU A 91 -4.10 17.05 19.68
N ARG A 92 -3.44 16.16 20.42
CA ARG A 92 -3.17 16.28 21.87
C ARG A 92 -2.37 17.55 22.18
N ASP A 93 -1.29 17.80 21.46
CA ASP A 93 -0.46 19.02 21.61
C ASP A 93 -1.26 20.31 21.37
N LEU A 94 -2.19 20.30 20.41
CA LEU A 94 -3.05 21.46 20.11
C LEU A 94 -4.13 21.66 21.18
N ALA A 95 -4.64 20.59 21.76
CA ALA A 95 -5.58 20.64 22.88
C ALA A 95 -4.91 21.15 24.17
N GLU A 96 -3.69 20.70 24.50
CA GLU A 96 -2.91 21.20 25.65
C GLU A 96 -2.62 22.70 25.54
N LYS A 97 -2.36 23.18 24.33
CA LYS A 97 -2.16 24.61 24.04
C LYS A 97 -3.47 25.42 24.02
N ARG A 98 -4.61 24.81 24.36
CA ARG A 98 -5.98 25.37 24.27
C ARG A 98 -6.32 25.98 22.91
N LYS A 99 -5.70 25.50 21.83
CA LYS A 99 -5.94 25.97 20.46
C LYS A 99 -7.17 25.33 19.81
N ILE A 100 -7.77 24.36 20.47
CA ILE A 100 -8.94 23.60 20.00
C ILE A 100 -9.94 23.48 21.15
N SER A 101 -11.23 23.57 20.84
CA SER A 101 -12.31 23.32 21.80
C SER A 101 -12.32 21.85 22.24
N PRO A 102 -12.61 21.55 23.52
CA PRO A 102 -12.61 20.19 24.05
C PRO A 102 -13.60 19.27 23.32
N ASP A 103 -14.78 19.76 22.91
CA ASP A 103 -15.75 19.00 22.13
C ASP A 103 -15.18 18.54 20.77
N LEU A 104 -14.51 19.46 20.06
CA LEU A 104 -13.91 19.19 18.76
C LEU A 104 -12.74 18.20 18.88
N TYR A 105 -11.93 18.33 19.95
CA TYR A 105 -10.87 17.37 20.27
C TYR A 105 -11.45 15.97 20.50
N GLN A 106 -12.55 15.87 21.26
CA GLN A 106 -13.14 14.58 21.63
C GLN A 106 -13.73 13.84 20.41
N GLU A 107 -14.34 14.56 19.47
CA GLU A 107 -14.81 13.99 18.19
C GLU A 107 -13.65 13.49 17.32
N LEU A 108 -12.62 14.32 17.11
CA LEU A 108 -11.45 13.95 16.30
C LEU A 108 -10.68 12.78 16.92
N HIS A 109 -10.48 12.78 18.23
CA HIS A 109 -9.82 11.70 18.95
C HIS A 109 -10.60 10.38 18.81
N LYS A 110 -11.92 10.41 19.00
CA LYS A 110 -12.79 9.24 18.82
C LYS A 110 -12.74 8.70 17.39
N ASN A 111 -12.66 9.58 16.39
CA ASN A 111 -12.55 9.19 15.00
C ASN A 111 -11.19 8.53 14.70
N PHE A 112 -10.09 9.09 15.23
CA PHE A 112 -8.76 8.49 15.07
C PHE A 112 -8.63 7.14 15.80
N ASP A 113 -9.18 7.02 17.02
CA ASP A 113 -9.25 5.74 17.74
C ASP A 113 -10.05 4.69 16.97
N GLY A 114 -11.17 5.08 16.36
CA GLY A 114 -11.96 4.19 15.50
C GLY A 114 -11.18 3.70 14.28
N ILE A 115 -10.45 4.59 13.60
CA ILE A 115 -9.61 4.22 12.46
C ILE A 115 -8.44 3.33 12.92
N LEU A 116 -7.83 3.61 14.07
CA LEU A 116 -6.76 2.76 14.63
C LEU A 116 -7.27 1.37 15.01
N ALA A 117 -8.47 1.27 15.56
CA ALA A 117 -9.10 -0.01 15.87
C ALA A 117 -9.34 -0.83 14.59
N GLN A 118 -9.85 -0.20 13.52
CA GLN A 118 -10.05 -0.86 12.24
C GLN A 118 -8.73 -1.32 11.61
N LEU A 119 -7.71 -0.47 11.59
CA LEU A 119 -6.39 -0.85 11.05
C LEU A 119 -5.76 -1.99 11.84
N LYS A 120 -6.00 -2.07 13.14
CA LYS A 120 -5.55 -3.18 13.98
C LYS A 120 -6.29 -4.48 13.66
N GLU A 121 -7.59 -4.41 13.42
CA GLU A 121 -8.40 -5.56 13.01
C GLU A 121 -7.97 -6.06 11.63
N ASP A 122 -7.79 -5.14 10.66
CA ASP A 122 -7.30 -5.47 9.32
C ASP A 122 -5.90 -6.12 9.39
N ALA A 123 -5.02 -5.63 10.26
CA ALA A 123 -3.71 -6.23 10.50
C ALA A 123 -3.81 -7.65 11.08
N GLN A 124 -4.77 -7.90 11.98
CA GLN A 124 -4.98 -9.22 12.57
C GLN A 124 -5.50 -10.21 11.52
N VAL A 125 -6.47 -9.80 10.70
CA VAL A 125 -6.99 -10.61 9.58
C VAL A 125 -5.86 -10.95 8.60
N LEU A 126 -5.00 -9.99 8.28
CA LEU A 126 -3.83 -10.22 7.42
C LEU A 126 -2.82 -11.19 8.03
N MET A 127 -2.61 -11.15 9.35
CA MET A 127 -1.75 -12.13 10.03
C MET A 127 -2.36 -13.53 9.99
N ASP A 128 -3.68 -13.66 10.15
CA ASP A 128 -4.38 -14.93 10.11
C ASP A 128 -4.40 -15.52 8.68
N GLU A 129 -4.61 -14.69 7.65
CA GLU A 129 -4.48 -15.07 6.24
C GLU A 129 -3.05 -15.51 5.90
N ALA A 130 -2.05 -14.77 6.39
CA ALA A 130 -0.64 -15.11 6.20
C ALA A 130 -0.28 -16.44 6.87
N ALA A 131 -0.84 -16.74 8.04
CA ALA A 131 -0.61 -17.99 8.75
C ALA A 131 -1.23 -19.20 8.02
N CYS A 132 -2.37 -19.01 7.33
CA CYS A 132 -3.02 -20.04 6.53
C CYS A 132 -2.30 -20.36 5.21
N GLU A 133 -1.61 -19.41 4.57
CA GLU A 133 -0.84 -19.68 3.34
C GLU A 133 0.42 -20.55 3.57
N ILE A 134 0.83 -20.76 4.81
CA ILE A 134 2.02 -21.57 5.20
C ILE A 134 1.64 -22.97 5.72
N GLY A 135 0.35 -23.33 5.69
CA GLY A 135 -0.21 -24.60 6.18
C GLY A 135 -0.35 -25.68 5.12
#